data_AF-A0A6C0DKQ3-F1
#
_entry.id   AF-A0A6C0DKQ3-F1
#
_cell.length_a   1.000
_cell.length_b   1.000
_cell.length_c   1.000
_cell.angle_alpha   90.00
_cell.angle_beta   90.00
_cell.angle_gamma   90.00
#
_symmetry.space_group_name_H-M   'P 1'
#
loop_
_entity.id
_entity.type
_entity.pdbx_description
1 polymer ?
#
loop_
_entity_poly.entity_id
_entity_poly.type
_entity_poly.pdbx_seq_one_letter_code
_entity_poly.pdbx_strand_id
1 'polypeptide(L)'
;MALGVISQGLGGLKEYIYRGLQQLPIVLASTSLVYTVSTGSLAHLNIFLGMAFLVPVVTFLLQQFIGWGIGKIWPNSVFWKRGGGDTCNMLPSLKQESLTYFDKNALVGGSVPSYWLMQVSFFIGYCISNALDSLLTPPAQGSSAINHEKRNTHAVLVIITTVIFSLLVLGMRFYFMTACEGSSNAGLIISCIAALGAAGIGYGMYDFSKKCGARSSDLFGVLSQILPPSATSPHPIVCSAS
;
A
#
# COMPACT_ATOMS: atom_id res chain seq x y z
N MET A 1 36.20 22.90 4.59
CA MET A 1 34.90 23.44 4.14
C MET A 1 34.12 22.45 3.27
N ALA A 2 34.72 21.85 2.23
CA ALA A 2 34.06 20.84 1.37
C ALA A 2 33.54 19.58 2.11
N LEU A 3 34.29 19.05 3.08
CA LEU A 3 33.85 17.91 3.92
C LEU A 3 32.61 18.20 4.77
N GLY A 4 32.43 19.45 5.21
CA GLY A 4 31.24 19.88 5.96
C GLY A 4 30.00 19.95 5.09
N VAL A 5 30.16 20.47 3.85
CA VAL A 5 29.07 20.56 2.87
C VAL A 5 28.64 19.16 2.38
N ILE A 6 29.59 18.25 2.17
CA ILE A 6 29.30 16.86 1.77
C ILE A 6 28.58 16.11 2.90
N SER A 7 29.04 16.27 4.16
CA SER A 7 28.39 15.67 5.33
C SER A 7 26.97 16.21 5.56
N GLN A 8 26.77 17.52 5.43
CA GLN A 8 25.44 18.14 5.53
C GLN A 8 24.51 17.73 4.38
N GLY A 9 25.03 17.62 3.16
CA GLY A 9 24.27 17.13 2.00
C GLY A 9 23.83 15.67 2.15
N LEU A 10 24.72 14.79 2.62
CA LEU A 10 24.41 13.38 2.91
C LEU A 10 23.40 13.22 4.04
N GLY A 11 23.51 14.04 5.09
CA GLY A 11 22.54 14.09 6.18
C GLY A 11 21.15 14.51 5.70
N GLY A 12 21.07 15.58 4.90
CA GLY A 12 19.81 16.07 4.33
C GLY A 12 19.16 15.08 3.36
N LEU A 13 19.95 14.39 2.53
CA LEU A 13 19.42 13.36 1.62
C LEU A 13 18.79 12.19 2.39
N LYS A 14 19.45 11.73 3.45
CA LYS A 14 18.94 10.65 4.31
C LYS A 14 17.61 11.04 4.95
N GLU A 15 17.52 12.27 5.47
CA GLU A 15 16.28 12.78 6.07
C GLU A 15 15.17 12.92 5.03
N TYR A 16 15.47 13.41 3.84
CA TYR A 16 14.53 13.50 2.74
C TYR A 16 13.96 12.12 2.37
N ILE A 17 14.82 11.10 2.25
CA ILE A 17 14.40 9.72 1.99
C ILE A 17 13.51 9.19 3.12
N TYR A 18 13.85 9.44 4.38
CA TYR A 18 13.03 9.01 5.51
C TYR A 18 11.63 9.64 5.50
N ARG A 19 11.54 10.95 5.31
CA ARG A 19 10.26 11.67 5.25
C ARG A 19 9.44 11.24 4.04
N GLY A 20 10.08 11.08 2.88
CA GLY A 20 9.45 10.60 1.65
C GLY A 20 8.87 9.20 1.81
N LEU A 21 9.63 8.27 2.40
CA LEU A 21 9.14 6.93 2.70
C LEU A 21 7.99 6.96 3.70
N GLN A 22 8.11 7.72 4.79
CA GLN A 22 7.07 7.82 5.82
C GLN A 22 5.73 8.33 5.25
N GLN A 23 5.78 9.32 4.36
CA GLN A 23 4.58 9.96 3.78
C GLN A 23 3.99 9.19 2.59
N LEU A 24 4.71 8.21 2.04
CA LEU A 24 4.31 7.50 0.83
C LEU A 24 2.86 6.99 0.87
N PRO A 25 2.35 6.34 1.94
CA PRO A 25 0.97 5.85 1.96
C PRO A 25 -0.06 6.98 1.87
N ILE A 26 0.22 8.11 2.52
CA ILE A 26 -0.63 9.30 2.49
C ILE A 26 -0.65 9.88 1.07
N VAL A 27 0.50 9.96 0.41
CA VAL A 27 0.62 10.44 -0.97
C VAL A 27 -0.11 9.50 -1.93
N LEU A 28 0.00 8.19 -1.77
CA LEU A 28 -0.73 7.21 -2.58
C LEU A 28 -2.25 7.37 -2.39
N ALA A 29 -2.72 7.52 -1.15
CA ALA A 29 -4.14 7.67 -0.83
C ALA A 29 -4.71 8.96 -1.42
N SER A 30 -4.03 10.08 -1.19
CA SER A 30 -4.47 11.39 -1.68
C SER A 30 -4.44 11.46 -3.21
N THR A 31 -3.41 10.87 -3.85
CA THR A 31 -3.32 10.80 -5.30
C THR A 31 -4.45 9.97 -5.89
N SER A 32 -4.78 8.83 -5.28
CA SER A 32 -5.97 8.06 -5.68
C SER A 32 -7.27 8.84 -5.49
N LEU A 33 -7.43 9.63 -4.42
CA LEU A 33 -8.60 10.50 -4.28
C LEU A 33 -8.67 11.55 -5.40
N VAL A 34 -7.55 12.20 -5.74
CA VAL A 34 -7.49 13.17 -6.85
C VAL A 34 -7.85 12.51 -8.18
N TYR A 35 -7.34 11.31 -8.45
CA TYR A 35 -7.71 10.54 -9.64
C TYR A 35 -9.18 10.15 -9.63
N THR A 36 -9.74 9.82 -8.46
CA THR A 36 -11.17 9.52 -8.32
C THR A 36 -12.02 10.71 -8.74
N VAL A 37 -11.73 11.90 -8.18
CA VAL A 37 -12.49 13.11 -8.46
C VAL A 37 -12.32 13.56 -9.92
N SER A 38 -11.12 13.42 -10.48
CA SER A 38 -10.85 13.87 -11.86
C SER A 38 -11.35 12.91 -12.93
N THR A 39 -11.32 11.60 -12.70
CA THR A 39 -11.66 10.58 -13.71
C THR A 39 -12.97 9.84 -13.45
N GLY A 40 -13.57 9.99 -12.27
CA GLY A 40 -14.71 9.18 -11.85
C GLY A 40 -14.36 7.70 -11.64
N SER A 41 -13.08 7.34 -11.52
CA SER A 41 -12.66 5.94 -11.42
C SER A 41 -12.97 5.34 -10.04
N LEU A 42 -13.87 4.35 -10.04
CA LEU A 42 -14.22 3.58 -8.84
C LEU A 42 -13.04 2.80 -8.26
N ALA A 43 -12.07 2.39 -9.07
CA ALA A 43 -10.89 1.67 -8.58
C ALA A 43 -10.02 2.58 -7.70
N HIS A 44 -9.82 3.82 -8.13
CA HIS A 44 -9.11 4.81 -7.33
C HIS A 44 -9.89 5.16 -6.05
N LEU A 45 -11.23 5.19 -6.10
CA LEU A 45 -12.07 5.39 -4.92
C LEU A 45 -11.87 4.26 -3.91
N ASN A 46 -11.84 3.02 -4.38
CA ASN A 46 -11.67 1.85 -3.54
C ASN A 46 -10.27 1.77 -2.94
N ILE A 47 -9.23 2.13 -3.69
CA ILE A 47 -7.88 2.28 -3.12
C ILE A 47 -7.87 3.35 -2.02
N PHE A 48 -8.49 4.51 -2.26
CA PHE A 48 -8.56 5.57 -1.26
C PHE A 48 -9.31 5.12 -0.01
N LEU A 49 -10.51 4.55 -0.14
CA LEU A 49 -11.29 4.06 1.00
C LEU A 49 -10.55 2.94 1.75
N GLY A 50 -9.88 2.06 1.00
CA GLY A 50 -9.05 1.00 1.51
C GLY A 50 -7.92 1.53 2.39
N MET A 51 -7.13 2.47 1.88
CA MET A 51 -5.96 2.99 2.61
C MET A 51 -6.33 4.01 3.70
N ALA A 52 -7.35 4.83 3.50
CA ALA A 52 -7.75 5.87 4.45
C ALA A 52 -8.56 5.34 5.63
N PHE A 53 -9.37 4.30 5.43
CA PHE A 53 -10.29 3.80 6.46
C PHE A 53 -10.10 2.32 6.76
N LEU A 54 -10.22 1.44 5.76
CA LEU A 54 -10.25 0.00 6.00
C LEU A 54 -8.96 -0.51 6.64
N VAL A 55 -7.81 -0.20 6.03
CA VAL A 55 -6.51 -0.69 6.50
C VAL A 55 -6.13 -0.11 7.87
N PRO A 56 -6.33 1.19 8.17
CA PRO A 56 -6.13 1.72 9.52
C PRO A 56 -6.99 1.02 10.57
N VAL A 57 -8.28 0.76 10.27
CA VAL A 57 -9.18 0.05 11.21
C VAL A 57 -8.71 -1.38 11.42
N VAL A 58 -8.40 -2.12 10.35
CA VAL A 58 -7.90 -3.50 10.44
C VAL A 58 -6.58 -3.54 11.22
N THR A 59 -5.66 -2.61 10.95
CA THR A 59 -4.38 -2.52 11.66
C THR A 59 -4.58 -2.23 13.14
N PHE A 60 -5.46 -1.30 13.48
CA PHE A 60 -5.81 -0.98 14.86
C PHE A 60 -6.34 -2.23 15.58
N LEU A 61 -7.31 -2.93 14.99
CA LEU A 61 -7.86 -4.15 15.56
C LEU A 61 -6.78 -5.23 15.74
N LEU A 62 -5.94 -5.46 14.74
CA LEU A 62 -4.83 -6.40 14.84
C LEU A 62 -3.86 -6.04 15.97
N GLN A 63 -3.47 -4.77 16.09
CA GLN A 63 -2.60 -4.30 17.17
C GLN A 63 -3.25 -4.53 18.55
N GLN A 64 -4.56 -4.33 18.70
CA GLN A 64 -5.29 -4.61 19.94
C GLN A 64 -5.33 -6.10 20.24
N PHE A 65 -5.67 -6.95 19.25
CA PHE A 65 -5.72 -8.40 19.45
C PHE A 65 -4.35 -9.00 19.77
N ILE A 66 -3.31 -8.60 19.05
CA ILE A 66 -1.93 -9.03 19.29
C ILE A 66 -1.46 -8.54 20.67
N GLY A 67 -1.70 -7.26 20.98
CA GLY A 67 -1.33 -6.67 22.26
C GLY A 67 -2.03 -7.35 23.44
N TRP A 68 -3.33 -7.61 23.34
CA TRP A 68 -4.11 -8.29 24.37
C TRP A 68 -3.71 -9.76 24.53
N GLY A 69 -3.67 -10.51 23.42
CA GLY A 69 -3.37 -11.94 23.44
C GLY A 69 -1.96 -12.23 23.92
N ILE A 70 -0.97 -11.58 23.30
CA ILE A 70 0.44 -11.82 23.65
C ILE A 70 0.79 -11.16 24.98
N GLY A 71 0.23 -9.99 25.30
CA GLY A 71 0.44 -9.34 26.59
C GLY A 71 -0.04 -10.18 27.78
N LYS A 72 -1.07 -11.02 27.57
CA LYS A 72 -1.55 -11.97 28.58
C LYS A 72 -0.65 -13.21 28.71
N ILE A 73 -0.10 -13.70 27.60
CA ILE A 73 0.74 -14.90 27.59
C ILE A 73 2.13 -14.57 28.11
N TRP A 74 2.78 -13.54 27.53
CA TRP A 74 4.12 -13.09 27.89
C TRP A 74 4.07 -11.61 28.31
N PRO A 75 3.89 -11.28 29.60
CA PRO A 75 4.06 -9.90 30.04
C PRO A 75 5.53 -9.49 29.87
N ASN A 76 5.79 -8.29 29.34
CA ASN A 76 7.10 -7.64 29.17
C ASN A 76 8.00 -8.07 28.00
N SER A 77 7.63 -9.03 27.17
CA SER A 77 8.49 -9.34 26.02
C SER A 77 8.46 -8.26 24.93
N VAL A 78 9.60 -8.12 24.26
CA VAL A 78 9.87 -7.17 23.18
C VAL A 78 9.47 -7.78 21.81
N PHE A 79 9.01 -9.03 21.79
CA PHE A 79 8.86 -9.78 20.54
C PHE A 79 7.78 -9.22 19.60
N TRP A 80 6.68 -8.67 20.12
CA TRP A 80 5.57 -8.11 19.32
C TRP A 80 5.53 -6.58 19.35
N LYS A 81 6.62 -5.96 19.80
CA LYS A 81 6.71 -4.52 19.82
C LYS A 81 7.47 -4.00 18.62
N ARG A 82 7.28 -2.72 18.32
CA ARG A 82 8.04 -1.99 17.31
C ARG A 82 8.78 -0.82 17.93
N GLY A 83 9.80 -0.35 17.23
CA GLY A 83 10.48 0.91 17.53
C GLY A 83 9.46 2.06 17.55
N GLY A 84 9.56 2.87 18.59
CA GLY A 84 8.91 4.17 18.66
C GLY A 84 9.69 5.23 17.88
N GLY A 85 9.07 6.39 17.67
CA GLY A 85 9.68 7.54 17.00
C GLY A 85 8.82 8.11 15.88
N ASP A 86 9.06 9.37 15.54
CA ASP A 86 8.24 10.10 14.56
C ASP A 86 8.32 9.48 13.18
N THR A 87 9.44 8.87 12.84
CA THR A 87 9.66 8.20 11.54
C THR A 87 8.91 6.88 11.40
N CYS A 88 8.53 6.25 12.52
CA CYS A 88 7.72 5.04 12.54
C CYS A 88 6.22 5.33 12.64
N ASN A 89 5.83 6.50 13.14
CA ASN A 89 4.45 6.92 13.29
C ASN A 89 4.03 7.79 12.10
N MET A 90 3.02 7.37 11.34
CA MET A 90 2.51 8.20 10.24
C MET A 90 1.79 9.46 10.72
N LEU A 91 1.23 9.42 11.93
CA LEU A 91 0.66 10.58 12.61
C LEU A 91 1.50 10.87 13.85
N PRO A 92 2.14 12.04 13.96
CA PRO A 92 2.87 12.42 15.16
C PRO A 92 1.90 12.56 16.34
N SER A 93 2.38 12.30 17.54
CA SER A 93 1.58 12.49 18.76
C SER A 93 1.32 13.98 18.99
N LEU A 94 0.07 14.36 19.26
CA LEU A 94 -0.31 15.74 19.58
C LEU A 94 0.40 16.29 20.84
N LYS A 95 0.96 15.41 21.67
CA LYS A 95 1.65 15.76 22.93
C LYS A 95 3.16 15.95 22.77
N GLN A 96 3.69 15.91 21.55
CA GLN A 96 5.12 15.88 21.33
C GLN A 96 5.67 17.28 21.06
N GLU A 97 6.41 17.83 22.02
CA GLU A 97 6.98 19.18 21.96
C GLU A 97 8.24 19.28 21.08
N SER A 98 8.90 18.16 20.77
CA SER A 98 10.07 18.12 19.88
C SER A 98 10.08 16.89 18.98
N LEU A 99 10.43 17.11 17.70
CA LEU A 99 10.57 16.03 16.72
C LEU A 99 11.78 15.16 17.10
N THR A 100 11.53 13.91 17.44
CA THR A 100 12.59 12.94 17.73
C THR A 100 12.89 12.16 16.46
N TYR A 101 14.04 12.50 15.84
CA TYR A 101 14.54 11.77 14.68
C TYR A 101 14.83 10.31 15.02
N PHE A 102 14.75 9.44 14.01
CA PHE A 102 14.95 8.00 14.16
C PHE A 102 16.24 7.68 14.92
N ASP A 103 16.09 7.18 16.15
CA ASP A 103 17.16 6.54 16.90
C ASP A 103 16.96 5.02 16.80
N LYS A 104 18.01 4.29 16.41
CA LYS A 104 17.99 2.82 16.39
C LYS A 104 17.77 2.22 17.78
N ASN A 105 18.06 2.99 18.83
CA ASN A 105 17.84 2.64 20.23
C ASN A 105 16.59 3.31 20.82
N ALA A 106 15.74 3.92 19.99
CA ALA A 106 14.53 4.59 20.44
C ALA A 106 13.66 3.65 21.28
N LEU A 107 13.03 4.22 22.30
CA LEU A 107 12.12 3.52 23.18
C LEU A 107 11.08 2.74 22.36
N VAL A 108 10.93 1.47 22.72
CA VAL A 108 9.99 0.56 22.08
C VAL A 108 8.57 1.06 22.34
N GLY A 109 7.91 1.53 21.28
CA GLY A 109 6.63 2.24 21.34
C GLY A 109 5.67 1.76 20.25
N GLY A 110 4.70 0.95 20.66
CA GLY A 110 3.65 0.41 19.79
C GLY A 110 3.76 -1.09 19.51
N SER A 111 2.67 -1.67 19.01
CA SER A 111 2.57 -3.07 18.62
C SER A 111 2.79 -3.23 17.13
N VAL A 112 3.34 -4.38 16.72
CA VAL A 112 3.28 -4.82 15.31
C VAL A 112 1.84 -5.25 14.95
N PRO A 113 1.43 -5.16 13.67
CA PRO A 113 2.15 -4.62 12.51
C PRO A 113 2.10 -3.08 12.46
N SER A 114 3.00 -2.45 11.68
CA SER A 114 2.95 -0.99 11.47
C SER A 114 1.83 -0.61 10.49
N TYR A 115 1.21 0.56 10.71
CA TYR A 115 0.23 1.10 9.76
C TYR A 115 0.82 1.30 8.36
N TRP A 116 2.11 1.62 8.27
CA TRP A 116 2.77 1.95 7.01
C TRP A 116 2.85 0.71 6.13
N LEU A 117 3.35 -0.38 6.70
CA LEU A 117 3.54 -1.63 5.98
C LEU A 117 2.19 -2.20 5.55
N MET A 118 1.19 -2.15 6.42
CA MET A 118 -0.17 -2.60 6.11
C MET A 118 -0.76 -1.83 4.91
N GLN A 119 -0.62 -0.50 4.87
CA GLN A 119 -1.17 0.32 3.77
C GLN A 119 -0.42 0.10 2.45
N VAL A 120 0.92 0.06 2.47
CA VAL A 120 1.71 -0.18 1.26
C VAL A 120 1.46 -1.57 0.70
N SER A 121 1.39 -2.59 1.55
CA SER A 121 1.10 -3.96 1.11
C SER A 121 -0.32 -4.12 0.58
N PHE A 122 -1.31 -3.45 1.18
CA PHE A 122 -2.66 -3.37 0.62
C PHE A 122 -2.65 -2.77 -0.79
N PHE A 123 -1.98 -1.62 -0.98
CA PHE A 123 -1.87 -0.96 -2.28
C PHE A 123 -1.23 -1.87 -3.33
N ILE A 124 -0.09 -2.49 -3.00
CA ILE A 124 0.61 -3.41 -3.89
C ILE A 124 -0.30 -4.59 -4.27
N GLY A 125 -0.96 -5.20 -3.27
CA GLY A 125 -1.89 -6.29 -3.50
C GLY A 125 -3.02 -5.89 -4.45
N TYR A 126 -3.61 -4.72 -4.24
CA TYR A 126 -4.66 -4.18 -5.11
C TYR A 126 -4.16 -3.96 -6.55
N CYS A 127 -3.00 -3.31 -6.74
CA CYS A 127 -2.41 -3.03 -8.05
C CYS A 127 -2.08 -4.31 -8.83
N ILE A 128 -1.45 -5.29 -8.18
CA ILE A 128 -1.12 -6.58 -8.82
C ILE A 128 -2.40 -7.32 -9.22
N SER A 129 -3.42 -7.33 -8.37
CA SER A 129 -4.70 -7.98 -8.65
C SER A 129 -5.39 -7.36 -9.86
N ASN A 130 -5.41 -6.03 -9.93
CA ASN A 130 -5.96 -5.28 -11.06
C ASN A 130 -5.21 -5.61 -12.36
N ALA A 131 -3.88 -5.59 -12.33
CA ALA A 131 -3.07 -5.84 -13.53
C ALA A 131 -3.14 -7.30 -14.01
N LEU A 132 -3.18 -8.26 -13.09
CA LEU A 132 -3.36 -9.68 -13.42
C LEU A 132 -4.72 -9.94 -14.05
N ASP A 133 -5.79 -9.33 -13.55
CA ASP A 133 -7.11 -9.50 -14.16
C ASP A 133 -7.18 -8.90 -15.56
N SER A 134 -6.55 -7.74 -15.79
CA SER A 134 -6.43 -7.14 -17.12
C SER A 134 -5.69 -8.04 -18.10
N LEU A 135 -4.69 -8.79 -17.64
CA LEU A 135 -3.95 -9.75 -18.45
C LEU A 135 -4.75 -11.03 -18.74
N LEU A 136 -5.48 -11.54 -17.75
CA LEU A 136 -6.20 -12.82 -17.84
C LEU A 136 -7.60 -12.68 -18.47
N THR A 137 -8.12 -11.46 -18.62
CA THR A 137 -9.44 -11.23 -19.22
C THR A 137 -9.44 -11.64 -20.70
N PRO A 138 -10.35 -12.52 -21.16
CA PRO A 138 -10.37 -12.94 -22.56
C PRO A 138 -10.68 -11.77 -23.52
N PRO A 139 -10.24 -11.85 -24.80
CA PRO A 139 -10.61 -10.86 -25.81
C PRO A 139 -12.12 -10.83 -26.02
N ALA A 140 -12.69 -9.64 -26.17
CA ALA A 140 -14.10 -9.50 -26.53
C ALA A 140 -14.35 -10.01 -27.96
N GLN A 141 -15.50 -10.64 -28.20
CA GLN A 141 -15.90 -11.09 -29.54
C GLN A 141 -15.91 -9.89 -30.50
N GLY A 142 -15.16 -9.99 -31.60
CA GLY A 142 -15.00 -8.92 -32.59
C GLY A 142 -13.89 -7.91 -32.29
N SER A 143 -13.10 -8.07 -31.22
CA SER A 143 -11.92 -7.23 -30.98
C SER A 143 -10.77 -7.58 -31.93
N SER A 144 -10.03 -6.59 -32.41
CA SER A 144 -8.86 -6.81 -33.25
C SER A 144 -7.72 -7.43 -32.45
N ALA A 145 -6.96 -8.36 -33.07
CA ALA A 145 -5.81 -9.00 -32.43
C ALA A 145 -4.76 -7.98 -31.94
N ILE A 146 -4.60 -6.88 -32.68
CA ILE A 146 -3.67 -5.78 -32.36
C ILE A 146 -4.06 -5.11 -31.03
N ASN A 147 -5.36 -4.87 -30.80
CA ASN A 147 -5.86 -4.25 -29.58
C ASN A 147 -5.66 -5.16 -28.37
N HIS A 148 -5.87 -6.46 -28.54
CA HIS A 148 -5.59 -7.46 -27.53
C HIS A 148 -4.10 -7.54 -27.15
N GLU A 149 -3.20 -7.52 -28.14
CA GLU A 149 -1.76 -7.54 -27.92
C GLU A 149 -1.25 -6.28 -27.18
N LYS A 150 -1.76 -5.10 -27.56
CA LYS A 150 -1.46 -3.84 -26.85
C LYS A 150 -1.88 -3.92 -25.39
N ARG A 151 -3.10 -4.39 -25.10
CA ARG A 151 -3.60 -4.57 -23.72
C ARG A 151 -2.66 -5.42 -22.89
N ASN A 152 -2.26 -6.57 -23.42
CA ASN A 152 -1.42 -7.53 -22.71
C ASN A 152 -0.01 -6.94 -22.45
N THR A 153 0.57 -6.25 -23.44
CA THR A 153 1.85 -5.56 -23.27
C THR A 153 1.78 -4.49 -22.18
N HIS A 154 0.73 -3.67 -22.16
CA HIS A 154 0.51 -2.68 -21.11
C HIS A 154 0.31 -3.31 -19.73
N ALA A 155 -0.50 -4.36 -19.62
CA ALA A 155 -0.71 -5.08 -18.36
C ALA A 155 0.60 -5.70 -17.83
N VAL A 156 1.41 -6.31 -18.69
CA VAL A 156 2.72 -6.86 -18.32
C VAL A 156 3.67 -5.76 -17.84
N LEU A 157 3.72 -4.61 -18.53
CA LEU A 157 4.54 -3.48 -18.12
C LEU A 157 4.13 -2.98 -16.73
N VAL A 158 2.83 -2.85 -16.48
CA VAL A 158 2.28 -2.46 -15.17
C VAL A 158 2.68 -3.46 -14.08
N ILE A 159 2.58 -4.77 -14.34
CA ILE A 159 2.99 -5.81 -13.38
C ILE A 159 4.48 -5.66 -13.06
N ILE A 160 5.34 -5.58 -14.08
CA ILE A 160 6.80 -5.48 -13.89
C ILE A 160 7.16 -4.20 -13.10
N THR A 161 6.60 -3.06 -13.49
CA THR A 161 6.87 -1.78 -12.81
C THR A 161 6.36 -1.79 -11.37
N THR A 162 5.19 -2.37 -11.11
CA THR A 162 4.65 -2.53 -9.75
C THR A 162 5.54 -3.43 -8.89
N VAL A 163 6.05 -4.54 -9.44
CA VAL A 163 6.97 -5.44 -8.72
C VAL A 163 8.29 -4.74 -8.40
N ILE A 164 8.89 -4.04 -9.38
CA ILE A 164 10.13 -3.29 -9.17
C ILE A 164 9.92 -2.20 -8.10
N PHE A 165 8.84 -1.42 -8.23
CA PHE A 165 8.48 -0.39 -7.24
C PHE A 165 8.30 -1.00 -5.84
N SER A 166 7.61 -2.13 -5.74
CA SER A 166 7.38 -2.84 -4.48
C SER A 166 8.69 -3.29 -3.83
N LEU A 167 9.58 -3.92 -4.60
CA LEU A 167 10.89 -4.38 -4.11
C LEU A 167 11.76 -3.20 -3.66
N LEU A 168 11.75 -2.11 -4.41
CA LEU A 168 12.53 -0.92 -4.08
C LEU A 168 12.00 -0.26 -2.80
N VAL A 169 10.70 0.02 -2.73
CA VAL A 169 10.07 0.70 -1.59
C VAL A 169 10.17 -0.13 -0.32
N LEU A 170 9.81 -1.42 -0.38
CA LEU A 170 9.93 -2.32 0.78
C LEU A 170 11.39 -2.54 1.16
N GLY A 171 12.28 -2.73 0.18
CA GLY A 171 13.71 -2.88 0.41
C GLY A 171 14.31 -1.66 1.12
N MET A 172 14.01 -0.45 0.66
CA MET A 172 14.43 0.78 1.34
C MET A 172 13.84 0.89 2.75
N ARG A 173 12.56 0.57 2.94
CA ARG A 173 11.93 0.58 4.27
C ARG A 173 12.63 -0.38 5.22
N PHE A 174 12.82 -1.64 4.83
CA PHE A 174 13.47 -2.63 5.68
C PHE A 174 14.95 -2.33 5.90
N TYR A 175 15.64 -1.69 4.96
CA TYR A 175 17.04 -1.30 5.14
C TYR A 175 17.21 -0.10 6.09
N PHE A 176 16.39 0.94 5.91
CA PHE A 176 16.56 2.19 6.67
C PHE A 176 15.77 2.24 7.98
N MET A 177 14.66 1.51 8.08
CA MET A 177 13.63 1.64 9.13
C MET A 177 13.16 0.27 9.68
N THR A 178 14.04 -0.74 9.73
CA THR A 178 13.68 -2.10 10.18
C THR A 178 12.97 -2.13 11.53
N ALA A 179 13.45 -1.33 12.49
CA ALA A 179 12.89 -1.26 13.83
C ALA A 179 11.42 -0.83 13.85
N CYS A 180 10.95 -0.05 12.86
CA CYS A 180 9.55 0.35 12.75
C CYS A 180 8.62 -0.82 12.42
N GLU A 181 9.14 -1.86 11.76
CA GLU A 181 8.37 -3.05 11.38
C GLU A 181 8.50 -4.18 12.41
N GLY A 182 9.49 -4.13 13.29
CA GLY A 182 9.61 -5.02 14.44
C GLY A 182 10.94 -4.83 15.16
N SER A 183 10.92 -4.75 16.49
CA SER A 183 12.16 -4.64 17.28
C SER A 183 12.91 -5.97 17.41
N SER A 184 12.27 -7.08 17.04
CA SER A 184 12.86 -8.42 17.06
C SER A 184 12.54 -9.17 15.76
N ASN A 185 13.27 -10.23 15.46
CA ASN A 185 13.01 -11.10 14.31
C ASN A 185 11.59 -11.69 14.34
N ALA A 186 11.08 -12.03 15.52
CA ALA A 186 9.71 -12.53 15.68
C ALA A 186 8.67 -11.45 15.31
N GLY A 187 8.88 -10.22 15.77
CA GLY A 187 8.01 -9.08 15.45
C GLY A 187 8.03 -8.76 13.96
N LEU A 188 9.21 -8.84 13.34
CA LEU A 188 9.37 -8.67 11.90
C LEU A 188 8.59 -9.73 11.11
N ILE A 189 8.68 -11.00 11.51
CA ILE A 189 7.93 -12.11 10.87
C ILE A 189 6.42 -11.88 11.00
N ILE A 190 5.94 -11.52 12.19
CA ILE A 190 4.52 -11.22 12.41
C ILE A 190 4.06 -10.06 11.51
N SER A 191 4.86 -8.99 11.41
CA SER A 191 4.59 -7.87 10.51
C SER A 191 4.53 -8.29 9.06
N CYS A 192 5.46 -9.13 8.58
CA CYS A 192 5.44 -9.64 7.22
C CYS A 192 4.21 -10.50 6.93
N ILE A 193 3.80 -11.36 7.88
CA ILE A 193 2.58 -12.17 7.74
C ILE A 193 1.34 -11.26 7.67
N ALA A 194 1.25 -10.27 8.55
CA ALA A 194 0.16 -9.31 8.51
C ALA A 194 0.15 -8.48 7.23
N ALA A 195 1.32 -8.10 6.71
CA ALA A 195 1.49 -7.41 5.44
C ALA A 195 1.00 -8.23 4.24
N LEU A 196 1.32 -9.53 4.21
CA LEU A 196 0.76 -10.46 3.22
C LEU A 196 -0.77 -10.54 3.34
N GLY A 197 -1.29 -10.57 4.55
CA GLY A 197 -2.73 -10.48 4.82
C GLY A 197 -3.35 -9.19 4.27
N ALA A 198 -2.69 -8.04 4.46
CA ALA A 198 -3.14 -6.76 3.92
C ALA A 198 -3.14 -6.73 2.38
N ALA A 199 -2.12 -7.33 1.74
CA ALA A 199 -2.10 -7.51 0.29
C ALA A 199 -3.29 -8.38 -0.18
N GLY A 200 -3.63 -9.43 0.58
CA GLY A 200 -4.83 -10.24 0.37
C GLY A 200 -6.14 -9.46 0.52
N ILE A 201 -6.22 -8.54 1.48
CA ILE A 201 -7.35 -7.60 1.61
C ILE A 201 -7.43 -6.69 0.39
N GLY A 202 -6.29 -6.22 -0.13
CA GLY A 202 -6.21 -5.47 -1.39
C GLY A 202 -6.78 -6.25 -2.57
N TYR A 203 -6.38 -7.52 -2.72
CA TYR A 203 -6.97 -8.44 -3.70
C TYR A 203 -8.48 -8.60 -3.52
N GLY A 204 -8.94 -8.86 -2.29
CA GLY A 204 -10.36 -9.06 -2.00
C GLY A 204 -11.20 -7.81 -2.27
N MET A 205 -10.67 -6.63 -1.98
CA MET A 205 -11.34 -5.36 -2.27
C MET A 205 -11.43 -5.13 -3.78
N TYR A 206 -10.39 -5.48 -4.54
CA TYR A 206 -10.45 -5.46 -6.00
C TYR A 206 -11.49 -6.44 -6.56
N ASP A 207 -11.49 -7.70 -6.10
CA ASP A 207 -12.46 -8.72 -6.54
C ASP A 207 -13.91 -8.32 -6.20
N PHE A 208 -14.14 -7.75 -5.02
CA PHE A 208 -15.43 -7.18 -4.63
C PHE A 208 -15.87 -6.06 -5.59
N SER A 209 -14.95 -5.15 -5.93
CA SER A 209 -15.20 -4.05 -6.87
C SER A 209 -15.62 -4.58 -8.25
N LYS A 210 -14.91 -5.60 -8.72
CA LYS A 210 -15.18 -6.26 -10.00
C LYS A 210 -16.57 -6.89 -10.02
N LYS A 211 -16.96 -7.61 -8.97
CA LYS A 211 -18.31 -8.21 -8.82
C LYS A 211 -19.40 -7.15 -8.74
N CYS A 212 -19.10 -5.98 -8.20
CA CYS A 212 -20.01 -4.84 -8.15
C CYS A 212 -20.17 -4.08 -9.47
N GLY A 213 -19.68 -4.61 -10.60
CA GLY A 213 -19.85 -4.00 -11.91
C GLY A 213 -18.83 -2.91 -12.22
N ALA A 214 -17.85 -2.65 -11.34
CA ALA A 214 -16.74 -1.74 -11.62
C ALA A 214 -15.67 -2.40 -12.54
N ARG A 215 -16.09 -3.27 -13.46
CA ARG A 215 -15.20 -4.07 -14.33
C ARG A 215 -14.40 -3.21 -15.31
N SER A 216 -14.87 -1.99 -15.58
CA SER A 216 -14.20 -0.95 -16.37
C SER A 216 -13.31 -0.01 -15.53
N SER A 217 -13.23 -0.20 -14.22
CA SER A 217 -12.34 0.58 -13.35
C SER A 217 -10.92 0.01 -13.37
N ASP A 218 -10.31 0.08 -14.55
CA ASP A 218 -8.90 -0.15 -14.72
C ASP A 218 -8.12 0.97 -14.02
N LEU A 219 -7.21 0.61 -13.11
CA LEU A 219 -6.43 1.59 -12.37
C LEU A 219 -5.49 2.39 -13.30
N PHE A 220 -5.04 1.73 -14.37
CA PHE A 220 -4.05 2.23 -15.32
C PHE A 220 -4.68 2.59 -16.68
N GLY A 221 -6.00 2.48 -16.81
CA GLY A 221 -6.72 2.83 -18.03
C GLY A 221 -6.36 1.95 -19.23
N VAL A 222 -5.84 0.73 -19.02
CA VAL A 222 -5.49 -0.21 -20.09
C VAL A 222 -6.75 -0.70 -20.82
N LEU A 223 -7.84 -0.96 -20.09
CA LEU A 223 -9.10 -1.44 -20.65
C LEU A 223 -9.88 -0.32 -21.36
N SER A 224 -9.86 0.92 -20.86
CA SER A 224 -10.64 2.03 -21.44
C SER A 224 -10.16 2.43 -22.84
N GLN A 225 -8.91 2.14 -23.20
CA GLN A 225 -8.36 2.45 -24.53
C GLN A 225 -8.68 1.39 -25.59
N ILE A 226 -9.29 0.27 -25.20
CA ILE A 226 -9.31 -0.97 -25.99
C ILE A 226 -10.74 -1.56 -26.11
N LEU A 227 -11.69 -1.04 -25.33
CA LEU A 227 -13.09 -1.48 -25.38
C LEU A 227 -13.77 -1.08 -26.71
N PRO A 228 -14.58 -1.98 -27.30
CA PRO A 228 -15.37 -1.66 -28.47
C PRO A 228 -16.43 -0.59 -28.12
N PRO A 229 -16.92 0.21 -29.09
CA PRO A 229 -17.88 1.30 -28.84
C PRO A 229 -19.18 0.86 -28.14
N SER A 230 -19.54 -0.42 -28.27
CA SER A 230 -20.69 -1.02 -27.57
C SER A 230 -20.50 -1.06 -26.04
N ALA A 231 -19.26 -1.21 -25.57
CA ALA A 231 -18.92 -1.22 -24.14
C ALA A 231 -18.71 0.18 -23.54
N THR A 232 -18.69 1.23 -24.37
CA THR A 232 -18.75 2.64 -23.91
C THR A 232 -20.16 3.15 -23.71
N SER A 233 -21.19 2.33 -23.98
CA SER A 233 -22.57 2.71 -23.69
C SER A 233 -22.81 2.73 -22.16
N PRO A 234 -23.43 3.79 -21.60
CA PRO A 234 -23.61 3.93 -20.16
C PRO A 234 -24.64 2.91 -19.66
N HIS A 235 -24.16 1.78 -19.14
CA HIS A 235 -24.98 0.88 -18.35
C HIS A 235 -24.88 1.27 -16.86
N PRO A 236 -26.00 1.28 -16.13
CA PRO A 236 -25.97 1.52 -14.70
C PRO A 236 -25.12 0.44 -14.01
N ILE A 237 -24.21 0.88 -13.14
CA ILE A 237 -23.37 -0.01 -12.34
C ILE A 237 -24.25 -0.57 -11.22
N VAL A 238 -24.65 -1.84 -11.34
CA VAL A 238 -25.43 -2.55 -10.32
C VAL A 238 -24.58 -3.72 -9.82
N CYS A 239 -24.40 -3.84 -8.51
CA CYS A 239 -23.81 -5.06 -7.95
C CYS A 239 -24.77 -6.22 -8.19
N SER A 240 -24.37 -7.20 -8.99
CA SER A 240 -25.15 -8.44 -9.12
C SER A 240 -24.77 -9.39 -7.99
N ALA A 241 -25.75 -9.82 -7.20
CA ALA A 241 -25.57 -10.94 -6.29
C ALA A 241 -25.51 -12.23 -7.10
N SER A 242 -24.32 -12.59 -7.58
CA SER A 242 -24.05 -13.84 -8.29
C SER A 242 -22.93 -14.61 -7.62
#